data_AF-A0A9P0LJ94-F1
#
_entry.id   AF-A0A9P0LJ94-F1
#
_cell.length_a   1.000
_cell.length_b   1.000
_cell.length_c   1.000
_cell.angle_alpha   90.00
_cell.angle_beta   90.00
_cell.angle_gamma   90.00
#
_symmetry.space_group_name_H-M   'P 1'
#
loop_
_entity.id
_entity.type
_entity.pdbx_description
1 polymer ?
#
loop_
_entity_poly.entity_id
_entity_poly.type
_entity_poly.pdbx_seq_one_letter_code
_entity_poly.pdbx_strand_id
1 'polypeptide(L)'
;MREIVHIQLGAAGNNIGNKFWEVISDEHGVDPSGRWHGDSDLQLERINVYYNEASGGRFVPRAVCVDLEASTMDNVRSGPFGKLYRPDNFVFGESGAGNNFAKGKYTEGAELADTVLDVVRREAEGCDLLQGFQIVHSIGGGTGSGMGCLLLEKIREEYPDRIISTFTVIPSPKVSDAVVEPYNAVMALSHLIEASDETYIIDNEALHDICYRTLKLSAPSYGDLNHLICAVMAGVTTCIRFPGQLNADLRKIQVNMVPFPRLHFFIPGFAPLTSRRRLVYIS
;
A
#
# COMPACT_ATOMS: atom_id res chain seq x y z
N MET A 1 10.42 15.29 -10.79
CA MET A 1 11.35 14.34 -10.15
C MET A 1 10.94 12.97 -10.62
N ARG A 2 10.76 11.92 -9.82
CA ARG A 2 10.19 10.65 -10.29
C ARG A 2 9.17 10.21 -9.26
N GLU A 3 7.90 10.52 -9.49
CA GLU A 3 6.84 10.42 -8.47
C GLU A 3 6.11 9.07 -8.51
N ILE A 4 5.54 8.65 -7.38
CA ILE A 4 4.74 7.43 -7.24
C ILE A 4 3.38 7.81 -6.65
N VAL A 5 2.31 7.30 -7.26
CA VAL A 5 0.96 7.41 -6.71
C VAL A 5 0.64 6.14 -5.93
N HIS A 6 0.31 6.29 -4.65
CA HIS A 6 0.00 5.19 -3.74
C HIS A 6 -1.51 4.98 -3.64
N ILE A 7 -1.99 3.77 -3.90
CA ILE A 7 -3.42 3.43 -3.89
C ILE A 7 -3.67 2.37 -2.82
N GLN A 8 -4.55 2.66 -1.87
CA GLN A 8 -4.93 1.77 -0.77
C GLN A 8 -6.33 1.23 -1.00
N LEU A 9 -6.48 -0.10 -0.99
CA LEU A 9 -7.74 -0.75 -1.36
C LEU A 9 -8.27 -1.68 -0.28
N GLY A 10 -9.51 -1.40 0.14
CA GLY A 10 -10.24 -2.17 1.15
C GLY A 10 -9.67 -2.01 2.56
N ALA A 11 -10.35 -2.61 3.54
CA ALA A 11 -9.98 -2.49 4.95
C ALA A 11 -8.51 -2.84 5.24
N ALA A 12 -8.01 -3.97 4.71
CA ALA A 12 -6.62 -4.38 4.92
C ALA A 12 -5.62 -3.41 4.28
N GLY A 13 -5.86 -3.00 3.04
CA GLY A 13 -5.00 -2.07 2.30
C GLY A 13 -4.90 -0.70 2.96
N ASN A 14 -6.03 -0.16 3.41
CA ASN A 14 -6.08 1.13 4.12
C ASN A 14 -5.42 1.06 5.50
N ASN A 15 -5.60 -0.03 6.27
CA ASN A 15 -4.93 -0.18 7.56
C ASN A 15 -3.40 -0.29 7.44
N ILE A 16 -2.92 -1.05 6.46
CA ILE A 16 -1.48 -1.18 6.17
C ILE A 16 -0.95 0.14 5.62
N GLY A 17 -1.65 0.72 4.67
CA GLY A 17 -1.29 1.99 4.06
C GLY A 17 -1.21 3.12 5.08
N ASN A 18 -2.18 3.23 5.99
CA ASN A 18 -2.12 4.20 7.08
C ASN A 18 -0.86 4.01 7.92
N LYS A 19 -0.53 2.76 8.30
CA LYS A 19 0.68 2.52 9.08
C LYS A 19 1.96 2.82 8.29
N PHE A 20 1.97 2.53 6.99
CA PHE A 20 3.06 2.88 6.08
C PHE A 20 3.32 4.38 6.08
N TRP A 21 2.28 5.21 5.89
CA TRP A 21 2.41 6.66 5.90
C TRP A 21 2.86 7.23 7.24
N GLU A 22 2.48 6.63 8.37
CA GLU A 22 3.02 7.01 9.68
C GLU A 22 4.55 6.82 9.71
N VAL A 23 5.03 5.63 9.34
CA VAL A 23 6.47 5.30 9.42
C VAL A 23 7.30 6.11 8.43
N ILE A 24 6.84 6.27 7.18
CA ILE A 24 7.61 7.07 6.23
C ILE A 24 7.57 8.56 6.58
N SER A 25 6.49 9.07 7.19
CA SER A 25 6.46 10.45 7.67
C SER A 25 7.46 10.64 8.80
N ASP A 26 7.53 9.69 9.75
CA ASP A 26 8.53 9.71 10.82
C ASP A 26 9.97 9.65 10.25
N GLU A 27 10.24 8.79 9.26
CA GLU A 27 11.55 8.69 8.61
C GLU A 27 11.97 9.96 7.86
N HIS A 28 11.01 10.67 7.25
CA HIS A 28 11.25 11.93 6.56
C HIS A 28 11.14 13.16 7.49
N GLY A 29 10.81 12.98 8.78
CA GLY A 29 10.65 14.08 9.73
C GLY A 29 9.43 14.97 9.46
N VAL A 30 8.38 14.42 8.84
CA VAL A 30 7.12 15.13 8.56
C VAL A 30 6.14 14.90 9.71
N ASP A 31 5.67 15.97 10.33
CA ASP A 31 4.69 15.89 11.41
C ASP A 31 3.26 15.60 10.89
N PRO A 32 2.30 15.31 11.78
CA PRO A 32 0.89 15.13 11.39
C PRO A 32 0.22 16.35 10.75
N SER A 33 0.80 17.55 10.88
CA SER A 33 0.33 18.76 10.19
C SER A 33 0.83 18.83 8.74
N GLY A 34 1.81 18.00 8.38
CA GLY A 34 2.47 17.97 7.09
C GLY A 34 3.69 18.89 7.03
N ARG A 35 4.18 19.41 8.16
CA ARG A 35 5.37 20.27 8.21
C ARG A 35 6.61 19.43 8.48
N TRP A 36 7.70 19.81 7.82
CA TRP A 36 8.99 19.17 8.03
C TRP A 36 9.68 19.76 9.27
N HIS A 37 10.07 18.87 10.18
CA HIS A 37 10.82 19.13 11.40
C HIS A 37 12.03 18.19 11.53
N GLY A 38 12.53 17.69 10.39
CA GLY A 38 13.67 16.80 10.34
C GLY A 38 15.00 17.50 10.63
N ASP A 39 16.01 16.69 10.93
CA ASP A 39 17.35 17.15 11.29
C ASP A 39 18.37 16.97 10.15
N SER A 40 17.97 16.37 9.02
CA SER A 40 18.87 15.98 7.93
C SER A 40 18.34 16.35 6.56
N ASP A 41 19.16 17.02 5.74
CA ASP A 41 18.83 17.41 4.37
C ASP A 41 18.52 16.20 3.47
N LEU A 42 19.08 15.03 3.78
CA LEU A 42 18.83 13.78 3.04
C LEU A 42 17.35 13.35 3.11
N GLN A 43 16.62 13.78 4.14
CA GLN A 43 15.19 13.50 4.28
C GLN A 43 14.36 14.29 3.27
N LEU A 44 14.84 15.46 2.84
CA LEU A 44 14.15 16.33 1.87
C LEU A 44 14.53 16.02 0.42
N GLU A 45 15.73 15.49 0.17
CA GLU A 45 16.28 15.35 -1.18
C GLU A 45 15.37 14.59 -2.16
N ARG A 46 14.64 13.58 -1.68
CA ARG A 46 13.72 12.76 -2.49
C ARG A 46 12.31 12.66 -1.89
N ILE A 47 11.92 13.59 -1.01
CA ILE A 47 10.59 13.59 -0.38
C ILE A 47 9.45 13.66 -1.42
N ASN A 48 9.70 14.33 -2.55
CA ASN A 48 8.73 14.53 -3.63
C ASN A 48 8.29 13.23 -4.34
N VAL A 49 9.01 12.12 -4.13
CA VAL A 49 8.63 10.81 -4.68
C VAL A 49 7.24 10.40 -4.17
N TYR A 50 6.99 10.56 -2.87
CA TYR A 50 5.73 10.18 -2.22
C TYR A 50 4.88 11.36 -1.79
N TYR A 51 5.47 12.54 -1.59
CA TYR A 51 4.76 13.73 -1.13
C TYR A 51 4.60 14.76 -2.26
N ASN A 52 3.49 15.48 -2.19
CA ASN A 52 3.25 16.75 -2.86
C ASN A 52 3.66 17.88 -1.93
N GLU A 53 4.47 18.81 -2.39
CA GLU A 53 4.73 20.06 -1.67
C GLU A 53 3.58 21.05 -1.97
N ALA A 54 2.71 21.27 -1.00
CA ALA A 54 1.64 22.25 -1.05
C ALA A 54 2.11 23.62 -0.55
N SER A 55 1.33 24.66 -0.86
CA SER A 55 1.61 26.02 -0.42
C SER A 55 1.79 26.11 1.10
N GLY A 56 2.79 26.88 1.53
CA GLY A 56 3.13 27.04 2.95
C GLY A 56 4.04 25.96 3.51
N GLY A 57 4.78 25.22 2.66
CA GLY A 57 5.77 24.22 3.08
C GLY A 57 5.13 22.97 3.69
N ARG A 58 3.91 22.63 3.24
CA ARG A 58 3.16 21.48 3.74
C ARG A 58 3.31 20.31 2.77
N PHE A 59 3.83 19.19 3.24
CA PHE A 59 3.93 17.95 2.50
C PHE A 59 2.63 17.14 2.65
N VAL A 60 2.05 16.74 1.52
CA VAL A 60 0.80 15.98 1.44
C VAL A 60 1.06 14.66 0.69
N PRO A 61 0.74 13.49 1.25
CA PRO A 61 0.87 12.20 0.60
C PRO A 61 0.17 12.15 -0.76
N ARG A 62 0.86 11.62 -1.78
CA ARG A 62 0.27 11.18 -3.05
C ARG A 62 -0.45 9.85 -2.86
N ALA A 63 -1.47 9.85 -2.01
CA ALA A 63 -2.21 8.68 -1.63
C ALA A 63 -3.69 8.80 -2.02
N VAL A 64 -4.25 7.71 -2.52
CA VAL A 64 -5.69 7.53 -2.78
C VAL A 64 -6.18 6.40 -1.90
N CYS A 65 -7.15 6.70 -1.03
CA CYS A 65 -7.75 5.74 -0.10
C CYS A 65 -9.11 5.33 -0.62
N VAL A 66 -9.29 4.02 -0.84
CA VAL A 66 -10.47 3.48 -1.50
C VAL A 66 -11.03 2.33 -0.68
N ASP A 67 -12.32 2.38 -0.38
CA ASP A 67 -13.05 1.25 0.20
C ASP A 67 -14.52 1.29 -0.22
N LEU A 68 -15.17 0.14 -0.30
CA LEU A 68 -16.61 0.09 -0.56
C LEU A 68 -17.44 0.36 0.72
N GLU A 69 -16.77 0.45 1.87
CA GLU A 69 -17.36 0.78 3.17
C GLU A 69 -16.78 2.07 3.74
N ALA A 70 -17.66 2.98 4.19
CA ALA A 70 -17.26 4.26 4.78
C ALA A 70 -16.50 4.11 6.12
N SER A 71 -16.76 3.05 6.89
CA SER A 71 -16.22 2.84 8.24
C SER A 71 -14.69 2.82 8.29
N THR A 72 -14.04 2.26 7.27
CA THR A 72 -12.58 2.24 7.15
C THR A 72 -12.02 3.66 7.01
N MET A 73 -12.70 4.54 6.27
CA MET A 73 -12.24 5.90 6.03
C MET A 73 -12.29 6.74 7.31
N ASP A 74 -13.32 6.57 8.14
CA ASP A 74 -13.43 7.25 9.43
C ASP A 74 -12.31 6.86 10.39
N ASN A 75 -11.90 5.59 10.37
CA ASN A 75 -10.74 5.11 11.14
C ASN A 75 -9.42 5.74 10.66
N VAL A 76 -9.21 5.86 9.34
CA VAL A 76 -8.00 6.50 8.79
C VAL A 76 -7.99 7.99 9.13
N ARG A 77 -9.14 8.68 8.99
CA ARG A 77 -9.27 10.12 9.28
C ARG A 77 -9.10 10.46 10.76
N SER A 78 -9.55 9.59 11.66
CA SER A 78 -9.39 9.74 13.11
C SER A 78 -8.00 9.31 13.60
N GLY A 79 -7.21 8.65 12.75
CA GLY A 79 -5.83 8.26 13.03
C GLY A 79 -4.89 9.46 13.25
N PRO A 80 -3.71 9.22 13.84
CA PRO A 80 -2.76 10.28 14.20
C PRO A 80 -2.33 11.12 12.99
N PHE A 81 -2.13 10.50 11.83
CA PHE A 81 -1.77 11.15 10.57
C PHE A 81 -2.97 11.32 9.62
N GLY A 82 -4.21 11.17 10.10
CA GLY A 82 -5.41 11.27 9.25
C GLY A 82 -5.59 12.64 8.58
N LYS A 83 -5.12 13.71 9.24
CA LYS A 83 -5.17 15.09 8.71
C LYS A 83 -4.15 15.36 7.61
N LEU A 84 -3.17 14.47 7.44
CA LEU A 84 -2.11 14.61 6.46
C LEU A 84 -2.63 14.38 5.04
N TYR A 85 -3.59 13.46 4.87
CA TYR A 85 -4.22 13.15 3.59
C TYR A 85 -5.07 14.30 3.05
N ARG A 86 -5.15 14.39 1.72
CA ARG A 86 -6.09 15.27 1.04
C ARG A 86 -7.52 14.70 1.19
N PRO A 87 -8.50 15.47 1.71
CA PRO A 87 -9.88 14.98 1.85
C PRO A 87 -10.51 14.47 0.55
N ASP A 88 -10.13 15.09 -0.58
CA ASP A 88 -10.62 14.74 -1.92
C ASP A 88 -10.06 13.42 -2.46
N ASN A 89 -9.09 12.80 -1.77
CA ASN A 89 -8.48 11.53 -2.19
C ASN A 89 -9.08 10.32 -1.46
N PHE A 90 -10.10 10.54 -0.62
CA PHE A 90 -10.88 9.47 -0.01
C PHE A 90 -12.10 9.19 -0.89
N VAL A 91 -12.15 7.99 -1.47
CA VAL A 91 -13.26 7.54 -2.29
C VAL A 91 -13.89 6.33 -1.62
N PHE A 92 -15.17 6.42 -1.27
CA PHE A 92 -15.84 5.34 -0.58
C PHE A 92 -17.27 5.09 -1.05
N GLY A 93 -17.69 3.84 -0.96
CA GLY A 93 -19.06 3.40 -1.23
C GLY A 93 -19.94 3.37 0.01
N GLU A 94 -21.23 3.13 -0.21
CA GLU A 94 -22.22 2.90 0.85
C GLU A 94 -22.39 1.41 1.19
N SER A 95 -21.98 0.52 0.28
CA SER A 95 -22.25 -0.92 0.31
C SER A 95 -20.96 -1.72 0.20
N GLY A 96 -20.65 -2.55 1.20
CA GLY A 96 -19.48 -3.41 1.19
C GLY A 96 -19.60 -4.61 0.25
N ALA A 97 -18.46 -5.09 -0.27
CA ALA A 97 -18.42 -6.29 -1.11
C ALA A 97 -18.74 -7.59 -0.35
N GLY A 98 -18.73 -7.59 0.99
CA GLY A 98 -19.10 -8.74 1.82
C GLY A 98 -18.29 -10.01 1.52
N ASN A 99 -16.97 -9.89 1.39
CA ASN A 99 -16.06 -10.98 1.02
C ASN A 99 -16.37 -11.68 -0.32
N ASN A 100 -17.07 -11.02 -1.24
CA ASN A 100 -17.37 -11.56 -2.56
C ASN A 100 -16.57 -10.83 -3.65
N PHE A 101 -15.64 -11.54 -4.29
CA PHE A 101 -14.85 -11.02 -5.41
C PHE A 101 -15.73 -10.48 -6.54
N ALA A 102 -16.79 -11.19 -6.91
CA ALA A 102 -17.65 -10.80 -8.04
C ALA A 102 -18.39 -9.50 -7.76
N LYS A 103 -18.83 -9.26 -6.51
CA LYS A 103 -19.42 -7.97 -6.13
C LYS A 103 -18.41 -6.83 -6.25
N GLY A 104 -17.19 -7.06 -5.77
CA GLY A 104 -16.10 -6.09 -5.87
C GLY A 104 -15.69 -5.78 -7.31
N LYS A 105 -15.68 -6.78 -8.21
CA LYS A 105 -15.22 -6.59 -9.60
C LYS A 105 -16.32 -6.15 -10.56
N TYR A 106 -17.52 -6.70 -10.46
CA TYR A 106 -18.54 -6.59 -11.50
C TYR A 106 -19.77 -5.75 -11.12
N THR A 107 -20.01 -5.50 -9.82
CA THR A 107 -21.19 -4.72 -9.38
C THR A 107 -20.77 -3.45 -8.65
N GLU A 108 -20.61 -3.51 -7.33
CA GLU A 108 -20.41 -2.35 -6.45
C GLU A 108 -19.10 -1.63 -6.78
N GLY A 109 -18.01 -2.39 -6.98
CA GLY A 109 -16.73 -1.78 -7.31
C GLY A 109 -16.64 -1.27 -8.74
N ALA A 110 -17.50 -1.75 -9.66
CA ALA A 110 -17.57 -1.22 -11.01
C ALA A 110 -18.22 0.17 -11.03
N GLU A 111 -19.23 0.40 -10.19
CA GLU A 111 -19.87 1.70 -10.03
C GLU A 111 -18.91 2.74 -9.43
N LEU A 112 -18.09 2.34 -8.44
CA LEU A 112 -17.14 3.25 -7.80
C LEU A 112 -15.83 3.44 -8.59
N ALA A 113 -15.46 2.50 -9.47
CA ALA A 113 -14.16 2.49 -10.15
C ALA A 113 -13.88 3.77 -10.95
N ASP A 114 -14.87 4.31 -11.66
CA ASP A 114 -14.65 5.48 -12.51
C ASP A 114 -14.34 6.73 -11.66
N THR A 115 -14.98 6.86 -10.50
CA THR A 115 -14.69 7.94 -9.54
C THR A 115 -13.26 7.81 -8.99
N VAL A 116 -12.82 6.57 -8.68
CA VAL A 116 -11.45 6.32 -8.22
C VAL A 116 -10.44 6.69 -9.32
N LEU A 117 -10.72 6.32 -10.57
CA LEU A 117 -9.84 6.63 -11.69
C LEU A 117 -9.71 8.13 -11.94
N ASP A 118 -10.78 8.91 -11.77
CA ASP A 118 -10.71 10.37 -11.86
C ASP A 118 -9.78 10.97 -10.80
N VAL A 119 -9.81 10.44 -9.57
CA VAL A 119 -8.90 10.86 -8.51
C VAL A 119 -7.46 10.44 -8.82
N VAL A 120 -7.25 9.22 -9.31
CA VAL A 120 -5.93 8.72 -9.71
C VAL A 120 -5.37 9.55 -10.87
N ARG A 121 -6.19 9.91 -11.86
CA ARG A 121 -5.82 10.83 -12.96
C ARG A 121 -5.36 12.17 -12.44
N ARG A 122 -6.13 12.79 -11.53
CA ARG A 122 -5.77 14.07 -10.93
C ARG A 122 -4.41 14.01 -10.22
N GLU A 123 -4.13 12.94 -9.49
CA GLU A 123 -2.83 12.79 -8.82
C GLU A 123 -1.70 12.48 -9.82
N ALA A 124 -1.98 11.71 -10.88
CA ALA A 124 -1.03 11.43 -11.96
C ALA A 124 -0.67 12.69 -12.77
N GLU A 125 -1.65 13.53 -13.09
CA GLU A 125 -1.45 14.84 -13.75
C GLU A 125 -0.69 15.83 -12.85
N GLY A 126 -0.82 15.70 -11.53
CA GLY A 126 -0.05 16.46 -10.55
C GLY A 126 1.41 16.00 -10.40
N CYS A 127 1.87 15.02 -11.18
CA CYS A 127 3.25 14.54 -11.18
C CYS A 127 4.01 15.08 -12.40
N ASP A 128 5.25 15.56 -12.19
CA ASP A 128 6.12 15.96 -13.30
C ASP A 128 6.53 14.76 -14.17
N LEU A 129 6.86 13.63 -13.53
CA LEU A 129 7.29 12.40 -14.19
C LEU A 129 6.90 11.18 -13.35
N LEU A 130 5.64 10.75 -13.52
CA LEU A 130 5.11 9.55 -12.88
C LEU A 130 5.94 8.30 -13.21
N GLN A 131 6.49 7.64 -12.19
CA GLN A 131 7.13 6.32 -12.35
C GLN A 131 6.10 5.22 -12.55
N GLY A 132 5.05 5.27 -11.74
CA GLY A 132 4.16 4.14 -11.57
C GLY A 132 3.20 4.29 -10.40
N PHE A 133 2.44 3.23 -10.19
CA PHE A 133 1.45 3.10 -9.14
C PHE A 133 1.88 2.05 -8.14
N GLN A 134 1.75 2.36 -6.85
CA GLN A 134 1.96 1.41 -5.76
C GLN A 134 0.62 1.08 -5.13
N ILE A 135 0.14 -0.14 -5.30
CA ILE A 135 -1.16 -0.58 -4.82
C ILE A 135 -0.99 -1.46 -3.59
N VAL A 136 -1.73 -1.20 -2.53
CA VAL A 136 -1.73 -2.03 -1.32
C VAL A 136 -3.13 -2.60 -1.11
N HIS A 137 -3.23 -3.92 -1.11
CA HIS A 137 -4.51 -4.62 -1.03
C HIS A 137 -4.38 -6.03 -0.44
N SER A 138 -5.51 -6.63 -0.08
CA SER A 138 -5.60 -8.05 0.28
C SER A 138 -6.38 -8.79 -0.80
N ILE A 139 -5.94 -10.01 -1.15
CA ILE A 139 -6.63 -10.87 -2.10
C ILE A 139 -7.68 -11.78 -1.44
N GLY A 140 -7.77 -11.80 -0.11
CA GLY A 140 -8.78 -12.57 0.61
C GLY A 140 -10.16 -11.87 0.65
N GLY A 141 -10.18 -10.55 0.76
CA GLY A 141 -11.42 -9.77 0.91
C GLY A 141 -12.01 -9.31 -0.43
N GLY A 142 -13.33 -9.12 -0.50
CA GLY A 142 -14.02 -8.83 -1.77
C GLY A 142 -13.65 -7.49 -2.42
N THR A 143 -13.48 -6.42 -1.63
CA THR A 143 -13.08 -5.09 -2.14
C THR A 143 -11.62 -5.11 -2.60
N GLY A 144 -10.70 -5.52 -1.72
CA GLY A 144 -9.27 -5.56 -2.02
C GLY A 144 -8.93 -6.47 -3.20
N SER A 145 -9.60 -7.61 -3.31
CA SER A 145 -9.41 -8.55 -4.41
C SER A 145 -10.14 -8.09 -5.68
N GLY A 146 -11.46 -7.98 -5.63
CA GLY A 146 -12.32 -7.78 -6.80
C GLY A 146 -12.15 -6.40 -7.42
N MET A 147 -12.40 -5.36 -6.61
CA MET A 147 -12.23 -3.97 -7.05
C MET A 147 -10.75 -3.67 -7.34
N GLY A 148 -9.83 -4.25 -6.56
CA GLY A 148 -8.40 -4.08 -6.81
C GLY A 148 -7.94 -4.64 -8.15
N CYS A 149 -8.42 -5.83 -8.55
CA CYS A 149 -8.13 -6.36 -9.88
C CYS A 149 -8.75 -5.51 -10.99
N LEU A 150 -9.98 -4.99 -10.79
CA LEU A 150 -10.61 -4.10 -11.77
C LEU A 150 -9.80 -2.82 -11.98
N LEU A 151 -9.39 -2.17 -10.89
CA LEU A 151 -8.59 -0.93 -10.97
C LEU A 151 -7.22 -1.19 -11.59
N LEU A 152 -6.59 -2.31 -11.26
CA LEU A 152 -5.29 -2.69 -11.81
C LEU A 152 -5.37 -2.88 -13.34
N GLU A 153 -6.44 -3.51 -13.85
CA GLU A 153 -6.70 -3.62 -15.29
C GLU A 153 -6.93 -2.26 -15.94
N LYS A 154 -7.83 -1.43 -15.38
CA LYS A 154 -8.13 -0.11 -15.94
C LYS A 154 -6.92 0.84 -15.92
N ILE A 155 -6.11 0.81 -14.86
CA ILE A 155 -4.86 1.58 -14.78
C ILE A 155 -3.85 1.08 -15.82
N ARG A 156 -3.75 -0.24 -16.04
CA ARG A 156 -2.88 -0.79 -17.08
C ARG A 156 -3.30 -0.36 -18.49
N GLU A 157 -4.60 -0.29 -18.75
CA GLU A 157 -5.15 0.20 -20.02
C GLU A 157 -4.85 1.68 -20.26
N GLU A 158 -4.99 2.51 -19.23
CA GLU A 158 -4.79 3.96 -19.33
C GLU A 158 -3.30 4.36 -19.28
N TYR A 159 -2.49 3.63 -18.53
CA TYR A 159 -1.07 3.90 -18.29
C TYR A 159 -0.17 2.68 -18.63
N PRO A 160 -0.14 2.23 -19.90
CA PRO A 160 0.54 0.98 -20.28
C PRO A 160 2.05 1.00 -20.01
N ASP A 161 2.71 2.16 -20.16
CA ASP A 161 4.16 2.33 -19.99
C ASP A 161 4.60 2.56 -18.54
N ARG A 162 3.66 2.61 -17.58
CA ARG A 162 3.96 2.89 -16.17
C ARG A 162 4.05 1.60 -15.37
N ILE A 163 4.93 1.57 -14.37
CA ILE A 163 5.12 0.39 -13.53
C ILE A 163 3.96 0.26 -12.54
N ILE A 164 3.37 -0.92 -12.43
CA ILE A 164 2.38 -1.23 -11.38
C ILE A 164 3.01 -2.20 -10.39
N SER A 165 3.33 -1.67 -9.21
CA SER A 165 3.82 -2.43 -8.07
C SER A 165 2.68 -2.70 -7.09
N THR A 166 2.52 -3.94 -6.65
CA THR A 166 1.48 -4.32 -5.69
C THR A 166 2.08 -4.90 -4.42
N PHE A 167 1.57 -4.49 -3.27
CA PHE A 167 1.79 -5.13 -1.98
C PHE A 167 0.53 -5.91 -1.64
N THR A 168 0.62 -7.22 -1.82
CA THR A 168 -0.54 -8.11 -1.81
C THR A 168 -0.51 -9.00 -0.59
N VAL A 169 -1.49 -8.85 0.27
CA VAL A 169 -1.66 -9.70 1.45
C VAL A 169 -2.41 -10.97 1.06
N ILE A 170 -1.77 -12.12 1.27
CA ILE A 170 -2.35 -13.44 1.10
C ILE A 170 -3.11 -13.83 2.37
N PRO A 171 -4.33 -14.38 2.23
CA PRO A 171 -5.13 -14.85 3.37
C PRO A 171 -4.49 -16.04 4.08
N SER A 172 -4.80 -16.19 5.37
CA SER A 172 -4.43 -17.38 6.16
C SER A 172 -5.58 -17.78 7.08
N PRO A 173 -5.90 -19.09 7.19
CA PRO A 173 -6.93 -19.60 8.09
C PRO A 173 -6.59 -19.40 9.57
N LYS A 174 -5.34 -19.08 9.92
CA LYS A 174 -4.95 -18.75 11.31
C LYS A 174 -5.37 -17.34 11.72
N VAL A 175 -5.62 -16.46 10.75
CA VAL A 175 -5.81 -15.03 10.95
C VAL A 175 -7.23 -14.59 10.57
N SER A 176 -7.86 -15.28 9.62
CA SER A 176 -9.21 -14.98 9.15
C SER A 176 -10.08 -16.25 9.08
N ASP A 177 -11.35 -16.10 9.46
CA ASP A 177 -12.36 -17.17 9.46
C ASP A 177 -13.19 -17.20 8.16
N ALA A 178 -12.88 -16.34 7.19
CA ALA A 178 -13.67 -16.25 5.95
C ALA A 178 -13.36 -17.43 5.01
N VAL A 179 -14.30 -18.38 4.95
CA VAL A 179 -14.18 -19.62 4.14
C VAL A 179 -14.07 -19.40 2.63
N VAL A 180 -14.44 -18.21 2.14
CA VAL A 180 -14.42 -17.86 0.70
C VAL A 180 -13.10 -17.20 0.25
N GLU A 181 -12.17 -16.94 1.16
CA GLU A 181 -10.88 -16.31 0.82
C GLU A 181 -10.08 -17.08 -0.24
N PRO A 182 -10.03 -18.43 -0.25
CA PRO A 182 -9.34 -19.15 -1.31
C PRO A 182 -9.94 -18.92 -2.70
N TYR A 183 -11.27 -18.76 -2.80
CA TYR A 183 -11.92 -18.44 -4.07
C TYR A 183 -11.51 -17.05 -4.57
N ASN A 184 -11.54 -16.05 -3.68
CA ASN A 184 -11.15 -14.69 -4.01
C ASN A 184 -9.66 -14.62 -4.40
N ALA A 185 -8.80 -15.34 -3.69
CA ALA A 185 -7.36 -15.38 -3.96
C ALA A 185 -7.04 -15.98 -5.34
N VAL A 186 -7.66 -17.11 -5.69
CA VAL A 186 -7.44 -17.75 -7.01
C VAL A 186 -7.88 -16.83 -8.15
N MET A 187 -9.04 -16.18 -8.02
CA MET A 187 -9.52 -15.23 -9.03
C MET A 187 -8.58 -14.02 -9.15
N ALA A 188 -8.18 -13.45 -8.01
CA ALA A 188 -7.35 -12.26 -8.00
C ALA A 188 -5.93 -12.51 -8.52
N LEU A 189 -5.33 -13.65 -8.18
CA LEU A 189 -3.99 -14.03 -8.66
C LEU A 189 -3.93 -14.12 -10.18
N SER A 190 -4.97 -14.65 -10.83
CA SER A 190 -5.02 -14.72 -12.29
C SER A 190 -4.87 -13.34 -12.94
N HIS A 191 -5.53 -12.32 -12.38
CA HIS A 191 -5.45 -10.95 -12.88
C HIS A 191 -4.13 -10.26 -12.51
N LEU A 192 -3.59 -10.53 -11.31
CA LEU A 192 -2.28 -10.00 -10.90
C LEU A 192 -1.14 -10.50 -11.80
N ILE A 193 -1.20 -11.75 -12.28
CA ILE A 193 -0.19 -12.31 -13.20
C ILE A 193 -0.11 -11.50 -14.51
N GLU A 194 -1.22 -10.94 -14.98
CA GLU A 194 -1.27 -10.30 -16.30
C GLU A 194 -1.09 -8.78 -16.22
N ALA A 195 -1.59 -8.13 -15.17
CA ALA A 195 -1.66 -6.67 -15.14
C ALA A 195 -0.72 -6.00 -14.13
N SER A 196 -0.04 -6.73 -13.23
CA SER A 196 1.02 -6.16 -12.37
C SER A 196 2.42 -6.41 -12.95
N ASP A 197 3.35 -5.49 -12.69
CA ASP A 197 4.77 -5.62 -13.07
C ASP A 197 5.62 -6.21 -11.95
N GLU A 198 5.25 -5.91 -10.71
CA GLU A 198 5.93 -6.30 -9.48
C GLU A 198 4.88 -6.61 -8.42
N THR A 199 4.94 -7.79 -7.80
CA THR A 199 4.00 -8.17 -6.74
C THR A 199 4.75 -8.68 -5.52
N TYR A 200 4.72 -7.90 -4.43
CA TYR A 200 5.28 -8.27 -3.14
C TYR A 200 4.23 -9.07 -2.36
N ILE A 201 4.50 -10.36 -2.20
CA ILE A 201 3.60 -11.28 -1.52
C ILE A 201 3.83 -11.24 -0.01
N ILE A 202 2.79 -10.85 0.71
CA ILE A 202 2.80 -10.74 2.17
C ILE A 202 1.90 -11.83 2.73
N ASP A 203 2.50 -12.84 3.36
CA ASP A 203 1.75 -13.97 3.93
C ASP A 203 1.38 -13.72 5.39
N ASN A 204 0.07 -13.62 5.67
CA ASN A 204 -0.44 -13.48 7.03
C ASN A 204 -0.09 -14.67 7.94
N GLU A 205 0.07 -15.87 7.38
CA GLU A 205 0.50 -17.03 8.15
C GLU A 205 1.94 -16.88 8.63
N ALA A 206 2.84 -16.52 7.70
CA ALA A 206 4.24 -16.29 8.02
C ALA A 206 4.41 -15.15 9.03
N LEU A 207 3.66 -14.06 8.88
CA LEU A 207 3.66 -12.95 9.83
C LEU A 207 3.15 -13.35 11.22
N HIS A 208 2.06 -14.12 11.27
CA HIS A 208 1.53 -14.65 12.53
C HIS A 208 2.56 -15.54 13.23
N ASP A 209 3.19 -16.46 12.49
CA ASP A 209 4.21 -17.35 13.01
C ASP A 209 5.46 -16.58 13.49
N ILE A 210 5.87 -15.50 12.81
CA ILE A 210 6.95 -14.61 13.27
C ILE A 210 6.56 -13.92 14.58
N CYS A 211 5.37 -13.34 14.67
CA CYS A 211 4.92 -12.66 15.88
C CYS A 211 4.83 -13.63 17.07
N TYR A 212 4.30 -14.83 16.84
CA TYR A 212 4.11 -15.83 17.88
C TYR A 212 5.42 -16.49 18.30
N ARG A 213 6.19 -17.04 17.34
CA ARG A 213 7.39 -17.84 17.63
C ARG A 213 8.62 -17.00 17.91
N THR A 214 8.83 -15.92 17.16
CA THR A 214 10.05 -15.10 17.24
C THR A 214 9.89 -13.93 18.19
N LEU A 215 8.81 -13.14 18.04
CA LEU A 215 8.56 -11.98 18.90
C LEU A 215 7.92 -12.33 20.26
N LYS A 216 7.55 -13.60 20.45
CA LYS A 216 6.96 -14.15 21.68
C LYS A 216 5.68 -13.42 22.11
N LEU A 217 4.87 -13.00 21.15
CA LEU A 217 3.55 -12.41 21.39
C LEU A 217 2.52 -13.54 21.52
N SER A 218 1.85 -13.63 22.66
CA SER A 218 0.90 -14.71 22.95
C SER A 218 -0.38 -14.63 22.11
N ALA A 219 -0.80 -13.42 21.73
CA ALA A 219 -1.96 -13.16 20.88
C ALA A 219 -1.62 -12.00 19.94
N PRO A 220 -1.09 -12.27 18.74
CA PRO A 220 -0.73 -11.23 17.78
C PRO A 220 -1.97 -10.53 17.24
N SER A 221 -1.99 -9.19 17.29
CA SER A 221 -3.07 -8.38 16.72
C SER A 221 -2.77 -7.99 15.27
N TYR A 222 -3.79 -7.58 14.50
CA TYR A 222 -3.58 -6.97 13.19
C TYR A 222 -2.65 -5.76 13.22
N GLY A 223 -2.62 -5.00 14.33
CA GLY A 223 -1.67 -3.91 14.51
C GLY A 223 -0.21 -4.39 14.53
N ASP A 224 0.07 -5.55 15.14
CA ASP A 224 1.41 -6.13 15.19
C ASP A 224 1.85 -6.64 13.82
N LEU A 225 0.94 -7.31 13.11
CA LEU A 225 1.16 -7.76 11.73
C LEU A 225 1.44 -6.57 10.81
N ASN A 226 0.59 -5.54 10.85
CA ASN A 226 0.73 -4.34 10.03
C ASN A 226 2.04 -3.59 10.31
N HIS A 227 2.59 -3.67 11.52
CA HIS A 227 3.90 -3.09 11.83
C HIS A 227 5.04 -3.80 11.10
N LEU A 228 5.00 -5.14 11.04
CA LEU A 228 5.99 -5.91 10.28
C LEU A 228 5.87 -5.68 8.77
N ILE A 229 4.63 -5.65 8.26
CA ILE A 229 4.36 -5.34 6.86
C ILE A 229 4.92 -3.96 6.51
N CYS A 230 4.65 -2.98 7.36
CA CYS A 230 5.14 -1.63 7.18
C CYS A 230 6.67 -1.56 7.17
N ALA A 231 7.37 -2.27 8.07
CA ALA A 231 8.82 -2.30 8.08
C ALA A 231 9.40 -2.87 6.78
N VAL A 232 8.77 -3.91 6.24
CA VAL A 232 9.09 -4.48 4.93
C VAL A 232 8.85 -3.45 3.81
N MET A 233 7.68 -2.81 3.78
CA MET A 233 7.34 -1.81 2.76
C MET A 233 8.28 -0.61 2.81
N ALA A 234 8.57 -0.10 4.00
CA ALA A 234 9.51 0.98 4.21
C ALA A 234 10.91 0.58 3.71
N GLY A 235 11.38 -0.63 4.04
CA GLY A 235 12.67 -1.16 3.60
C GLY A 235 12.80 -1.35 2.08
N VAL A 236 11.76 -1.89 1.42
CA VAL A 236 11.73 -2.04 -0.04
C VAL A 236 11.76 -0.68 -0.73
N THR A 237 11.04 0.30 -0.17
CA THR A 237 10.94 1.65 -0.77
C THR A 237 12.10 2.59 -0.40
N THR A 238 12.99 2.20 0.52
CA THR A 238 14.16 3.01 0.94
C THR A 238 15.01 3.46 -0.25
N CYS A 239 15.26 2.58 -1.22
CA CYS A 239 16.09 2.89 -2.41
C CYS A 239 15.47 3.98 -3.30
N ILE A 240 14.15 4.15 -3.22
CA ILE A 240 13.39 5.12 -4.00
C ILE A 240 13.31 6.44 -3.22
N ARG A 241 13.09 6.37 -1.90
CA ARG A 241 12.87 7.51 -1.00
C ARG A 241 14.12 8.27 -0.59
N PHE A 242 15.29 7.61 -0.61
CA PHE A 242 16.56 8.22 -0.22
C PHE A 242 17.57 8.14 -1.36
N PRO A 243 18.56 9.05 -1.40
CA PRO A 243 19.61 9.01 -2.42
C PRO A 243 20.40 7.69 -2.33
N GLY A 244 20.43 6.96 -3.44
CA GLY A 244 21.13 5.69 -3.56
C GLY A 244 21.46 5.38 -5.02
N GLN A 245 22.50 4.55 -5.23
CA GLN A 245 22.95 4.17 -6.57
C GLN A 245 22.20 2.93 -7.12
N LEU A 246 21.82 1.99 -6.24
CA LEU A 246 21.15 0.74 -6.60
C LEU A 246 19.63 0.91 -6.50
N ASN A 247 18.87 0.38 -7.48
CA ASN A 247 17.40 0.32 -7.47
C ASN A 247 16.71 1.67 -7.17
N ALA A 248 17.26 2.76 -7.71
CA ALA A 248 16.76 4.12 -7.46
C ALA A 248 15.39 4.44 -8.09
N ASP A 249 14.78 3.50 -8.82
CA ASP A 249 13.49 3.67 -9.47
C ASP A 249 12.77 2.31 -9.60
N LEU A 250 11.45 2.33 -9.73
CA LEU A 250 10.64 1.11 -9.85
C LEU A 250 11.07 0.27 -11.06
N ARG A 251 11.31 0.91 -12.21
CA ARG A 251 11.71 0.19 -13.44
C ARG A 251 13.03 -0.58 -13.28
N LYS A 252 13.99 -0.07 -12.51
CA LYS A 252 15.25 -0.75 -12.19
C LYS A 252 15.03 -1.95 -11.29
N ILE A 253 14.09 -1.88 -10.35
CA ILE A 253 13.72 -3.03 -9.53
C ILE A 253 13.19 -4.14 -10.46
N GLN A 254 12.21 -3.82 -11.31
CA GLN A 254 11.68 -4.76 -12.31
C GLN A 254 12.81 -5.38 -13.16
N VAL A 255 13.64 -4.56 -13.81
CA VAL A 255 14.70 -5.04 -14.71
C VAL A 255 15.71 -5.94 -14.01
N ASN A 256 16.02 -5.67 -12.74
CA ASN A 256 17.00 -6.46 -12.00
C ASN A 256 16.41 -7.75 -11.40
N MET A 257 15.12 -7.76 -11.04
CA MET A 257 14.51 -8.82 -10.25
C MET A 257 13.53 -9.70 -11.04
N VAL A 258 13.02 -9.24 -12.18
CA VAL A 258 12.01 -9.94 -12.99
C VAL A 258 12.63 -10.44 -14.30
N PRO A 259 13.13 -11.68 -14.36
CA PRO A 259 13.70 -12.22 -15.59
C PRO A 259 12.64 -12.60 -16.64
N PHE A 260 11.42 -12.93 -16.20
CA PHE A 260 10.31 -13.32 -17.07
C PHE A 260 9.04 -12.57 -16.66
N PRO A 261 8.23 -12.05 -17.62
CA PRO A 261 7.09 -11.18 -17.30
C PRO A 261 6.03 -11.79 -16.36
N ARG A 262 5.89 -13.12 -16.33
CA ARG A 262 4.93 -13.82 -15.45
C ARG A 262 5.52 -14.23 -14.09
N LEU A 263 6.83 -14.09 -13.91
CA LEU A 263 7.57 -14.49 -12.71
C LEU A 263 8.04 -13.24 -11.95
N HIS A 264 7.08 -12.41 -11.56
CA HIS A 264 7.26 -11.11 -10.91
C HIS A 264 6.76 -11.08 -9.46
N PHE A 265 6.60 -12.25 -8.85
CA PHE A 265 6.21 -12.39 -7.45
C PHE A 265 7.44 -12.39 -6.54
N PHE A 266 7.56 -11.37 -5.71
CA PHE A 266 8.65 -11.22 -4.75
C PHE A 266 8.23 -11.75 -3.37
N ILE A 267 9.17 -12.43 -2.72
CA ILE A 267 9.04 -12.86 -1.33
C ILE A 267 9.86 -11.88 -0.48
N PRO A 268 9.22 -10.92 0.19
CA PRO A 268 9.93 -9.97 1.03
C PRO A 268 10.42 -10.63 2.33
N GLY A 269 11.52 -10.10 2.86
CA GLY A 269 12.06 -10.47 4.16
C GLY A 269 12.70 -9.27 4.83
N PHE A 270 12.70 -9.24 6.17
CA PHE A 270 13.29 -8.16 6.95
C PHE A 270 14.07 -8.72 8.14
N ALA A 271 15.22 -8.12 8.41
CA ALA A 271 16.04 -8.42 9.58
C ALA A 271 16.77 -7.14 10.03
N PRO A 272 16.96 -6.91 11.34
CA PRO A 272 16.51 -7.75 12.46
C PRO A 272 15.02 -7.58 12.78
N LEU A 273 14.39 -8.64 13.30
CA LEU A 273 12.97 -8.60 13.73
C LEU A 273 12.85 -8.01 15.13
N THR A 274 12.32 -6.79 15.24
CA THR A 274 12.14 -6.09 16.52
C THR A 274 10.70 -6.14 17.01
N SER A 275 10.51 -6.45 18.30
CA SER A 275 9.19 -6.34 18.96
C SER A 275 8.93 -4.89 19.36
N ARG A 276 7.66 -4.44 19.28
CA ARG A 276 7.21 -3.14 19.80
C ARG A 276 7.63 -2.90 21.26
N ARG A 277 7.69 -3.95 22.09
CA ARG A 277 8.12 -3.85 23.50
C ARG A 277 9.61 -3.55 23.68
N ARG A 278 10.44 -3.85 22.68
CA ARG A 278 11.90 -3.72 22.79
C ARG A 278 12.41 -2.33 22.41
N LEU A 279 11.65 -1.56 21.62
CA LEU A 279 11.99 -0.20 21.21
C LEU A 279 12.00 0.80 22.39
N VAL A 280 11.25 0.54 23.46
CA VAL A 280 11.21 1.38 24.68
C VAL A 280 12.55 1.35 25.45
N TYR A 281 13.44 0.39 25.19
CA TYR A 281 14.73 0.27 25.89
C TYR A 281 15.92 0.83 25.09
N ILE A 282 15.69 1.40 23.90
CA ILE A 282 16.75 1.95 23.04
C ILE A 282 16.57 3.46 22.78
N SER A 283 15.50 4.07 23.28
CA SER A 283 15.31 5.54 23.29
C SER A 283 15.94 6.19 24.51
#